data_AF-A0A935D092-F1
#
_entry.id   AF-A0A935D092-F1
#
_cell.length_a   1.000
_cell.length_b   1.000
_cell.length_c   1.000
_cell.angle_alpha   90.00
_cell.angle_beta   90.00
_cell.angle_gamma   90.00
#
_symmetry.space_group_name_H-M   'P 1'
#
loop_
_entity.id
_entity.type
_entity.pdbx_description
1 polymer ?
#
loop_
_entity_poly.entity_id
_entity_poly.type
_entity_poly.pdbx_seq_one_letter_code
_entity_poly.pdbx_strand_id
1 'polypeptide(L)' 'MTFLKLIGTIGVTFFGNVPLNNTLDAVRLNKISVDDLKLTRSAFESSWNNLNLVRTLSSIVALVLLLVAALKNNTSVG' A
#
# COMPACT_ATOMS: atom_id res chain seq x y z
N MET A 1 9.57 7.55 13.50
CA MET A 1 8.27 7.58 12.79
C MET A 1 8.44 7.74 11.28
N THR A 2 9.25 8.72 10.82
CA THR A 2 9.40 9.08 9.40
C THR A 2 10.02 7.97 8.54
N PHE A 3 11.09 7.32 9.01
CA PHE A 3 11.78 6.26 8.26
C PHE A 3 10.94 5.00 8.04
N LEU A 4 10.09 4.62 9.01
CA LEU A 4 9.19 3.46 8.90
C LEU A 4 8.11 3.69 7.83
N LYS A 5 7.54 4.91 7.78
CA LYS A 5 6.60 5.31 6.73
C LYS A 5 7.29 5.40 5.37
N LEU A 6 8.51 5.92 5.33
CA LEU A 6 9.25 6.06 4.08
C LEU A 6 9.52 4.68 3.46
N ILE A 7 10.09 3.73 4.22
CA ILE A 7 10.42 2.40 3.70
C ILE A 7 9.14 1.59 3.40
N GLY A 8 8.14 1.64 4.28
CA GLY A 8 6.87 0.92 4.06
C GLY A 8 6.10 1.43 2.85
N THR A 9 6.01 2.75 2.65
CA THR A 9 5.21 3.33 1.57
C THR A 9 5.98 3.37 0.25
N ILE A 10 7.27 3.69 0.27
CA ILE A 10 8.13 3.68 -0.92
C ILE A 10 8.36 2.24 -1.37
N GLY A 11 8.62 1.30 -0.46
CA GLY A 11 8.80 -0.12 -0.79
C GLY A 11 7.56 -0.74 -1.44
N VAL A 12 6.38 -0.55 -0.84
CA VAL A 12 5.10 -1.00 -1.42
C VAL A 12 4.83 -0.35 -2.79
N THR A 13 5.30 0.88 -2.99
CA THR A 13 5.15 1.58 -4.27
C THR A 13 6.09 1.04 -5.34
N PHE A 14 7.40 0.94 -5.06
CA PHE A 14 8.40 0.49 -6.03
C PHE A 14 8.28 -1.00 -6.37
N PHE A 15 7.99 -1.85 -5.39
CA PHE A 15 7.93 -3.30 -5.59
C PHE A 15 6.53 -3.85 -5.84
N GLY A 16 5.48 -3.07 -5.52
CA GLY A 16 4.09 -3.48 -5.72
C GLY A 16 3.39 -2.64 -6.79
N ASN A 17 3.13 -1.36 -6.49
CA ASN A 17 2.29 -0.52 -7.34
C ASN A 17 2.90 -0.25 -8.73
N VAL A 18 4.23 -0.04 -8.83
CA VAL A 18 4.91 0.20 -10.12
C VAL A 18 4.88 -1.04 -11.03
N PRO A 19 5.28 -2.25 -10.58
CA PRO A 19 5.12 -3.47 -11.39
C PRO A 19 3.68 -3.75 -11.79
N LEU A 20 2.73 -3.50 -10.90
CA LEU A 20 1.31 -3.70 -11.17
C LEU A 20 0.81 -2.74 -12.28
N ASN A 21 1.21 -1.47 -12.23
CA ASN A 21 0.90 -0.49 -13.29
C ASN A 21 1.56 -0.87 -14.61
N ASN A 22 2.83 -1.31 -14.60
CA ASN A 22 3.51 -1.76 -15.82
C ASN A 22 2.81 -2.98 -16.45
N THR A 23 2.24 -3.86 -15.62
CA THR A 23 1.47 -5.01 -16.10
C THR A 23 0.17 -4.57 -16.76
N LEU A 24 -0.50 -3.54 -16.22
CA LEU A 24 -1.71 -2.96 -16.81
C LEU A 24 -1.40 -2.25 -18.14
N ASP A 25 -0.30 -1.51 -18.23
CA ASP A 25 0.15 -0.83 -19.46
C ASP A 25 0.52 -1.81 -20.58
N ALA A 26 0.97 -3.02 -20.23
CA ALA A 26 1.26 -4.07 -21.21
C ALA A 26 -0.01 -4.67 -21.84
N VAL A 27 -1.19 -4.44 -21.26
CA VAL A 27 -2.47 -4.96 -21.76
C VAL A 27 -2.85 -4.23 -23.04
N ARG A 28 -2.93 -4.99 -24.15
CA ARG A 28 -3.37 -4.48 -25.45
C ARG A 28 -4.90 -4.37 -25.46
N LEU A 29 -5.44 -3.24 -25.00
CA LEU A 29 -6.88 -2.95 -24.95
C LEU A 29 -7.61 -3.17 -26.29
N ASN A 30 -6.93 -2.98 -27.42
CA ASN A 30 -7.50 -3.14 -28.75
C ASN A 30 -7.61 -4.61 -29.21
N LYS A 31 -7.09 -5.56 -28.44
CA LYS A 31 -7.04 -6.99 -28.79
C LYS A 31 -7.63 -7.89 -27.70
N ILE A 32 -8.07 -7.33 -26.58
CA ILE A 32 -8.57 -8.09 -25.43
C ILE A 32 -10.08 -8.29 -25.54
N SER A 33 -10.57 -9.48 -25.19
CA SER A 33 -12.00 -9.74 -25.04
C SER A 33 -12.57 -8.98 -23.85
N VAL A 34 -13.88 -8.71 -23.85
CA VAL A 34 -14.57 -8.08 -22.71
C VAL A 34 -14.45 -8.94 -21.44
N ASP A 35 -14.45 -10.26 -21.57
CA ASP A 35 -14.31 -11.17 -20.42
C ASP A 35 -12.89 -11.17 -19.87
N ASP A 36 -11.88 -11.18 -20.73
CA ASP A 36 -10.47 -11.06 -20.34
C ASP A 36 -10.16 -9.71 -19.70
N LEU A 37 -10.82 -8.64 -20.17
CA LEU A 37 -10.74 -7.31 -19.57
C LEU A 37 -11.26 -7.33 -18.11
N LYS A 38 -12.40 -7.99 -17.86
CA LYS A 38 -12.96 -8.12 -16.50
C LYS A 38 -12.05 -8.93 -15.59
N LEU A 39 -11.45 -10.00 -16.09
CA LEU A 39 -10.49 -10.82 -15.33
C LEU A 39 -9.23 -10.01 -14.97
N THR A 40 -8.67 -9.31 -15.97
CA THR A 40 -7.50 -8.45 -15.78
C THR A 40 -7.78 -7.35 -14.74
N ARG A 41 -8.95 -6.70 -14.83
CA ARG A 41 -9.38 -5.68 -13.88
C ARG A 41 -9.53 -6.24 -12.47
N SER A 42 -10.17 -7.39 -12.33
CA SER A 42 -10.37 -8.04 -11.01
C SER A 42 -9.05 -8.44 -10.37
N ALA A 43 -8.10 -8.96 -11.16
CA ALA A 43 -6.77 -9.33 -10.68
C ALA A 43 -5.96 -8.09 -10.24
N PHE A 44 -6.05 -7.00 -11.01
CA PHE A 44 -5.44 -5.71 -10.67
C PHE A 44 -6.02 -5.16 -9.36
N GLU A 45 -7.35 -5.10 -9.24
CA GLU A 45 -8.04 -4.58 -8.06
C GLU A 45 -7.69 -5.35 -6.79
N SER A 46 -7.62 -6.69 -6.87
CA SER A 46 -7.24 -7.53 -5.74
C SER A 46 -5.82 -7.20 -5.26
N SER A 47 -4.86 -7.15 -6.18
CA SER A 47 -3.46 -6.83 -5.87
C SER A 47 -3.31 -5.40 -5.33
N TRP A 48 -3.99 -4.45 -5.95
CA TRP A 48 -4.01 -3.04 -5.54
C TRP A 48 -4.58 -2.86 -4.13
N ASN A 49 -5.69 -3.53 -3.82
CA ASN A 49 -6.32 -3.46 -2.50
C ASN A 49 -5.41 -4.05 -1.42
N ASN A 50 -4.72 -5.16 -1.69
CA ASN A 50 -3.78 -5.76 -0.75
C ASN A 50 -2.61 -4.81 -0.43
N LEU A 51 -2.02 -4.17 -1.45
CA LEU A 51 -0.95 -3.19 -1.25
C LEU A 51 -1.42 -1.97 -0.44
N ASN A 52 -2.64 -1.50 -0.70
CA ASN A 52 -3.24 -0.40 0.08
C ASN A 52 -3.56 -0.79 1.52
N LEU A 53 -3.94 -2.04 1.77
CA LEU A 53 -4.16 -2.56 3.11
C LEU A 53 -2.86 -2.57 3.93
N VAL A 54 -1.74 -2.99 3.34
CA VAL A 54 -0.41 -2.91 3.99
C VAL A 54 -0.06 -1.47 4.37
N ARG A 55 -0.33 -0.50 3.49
CA ARG A 55 -0.09 0.93 3.75
C ARG A 55 -0.93 1.46 4.92
N THR A 56 -2.19 1.04 4.98
CA THR A 56 -3.11 1.40 6.07
C THR A 56 -2.65 0.81 7.40
N LEU A 57 -2.35 -0.49 7.44
CA LEU A 57 -1.84 -1.15 8.64
C LEU A 57 -0.53 -0.52 9.14
N SER A 58 0.40 -0.24 8.24
CA SER A 58 1.65 0.44 8.57
C SER A 58 1.40 1.81 9.21
N SER A 59 0.41 2.55 8.72
CA SER A 59 0.03 3.86 9.27
C SER A 59 -0.62 3.75 10.64
N ILE A 60 -1.48 2.75 10.85
CA ILE A 60 -2.12 2.46 12.14
C ILE A 60 -1.05 2.10 13.18
N VAL A 61 -0.12 1.20 12.84
CA VAL A 61 0.98 0.80 13.75
C VAL A 61 1.84 2.00 14.12
N ALA A 62 2.19 2.85 13.15
CA ALA A 62 2.93 4.07 13.43
C ALA A 62 2.14 4.98 14.41
N LEU A 63 0.85 5.18 14.17
CA LEU A 63 -0.01 5.98 15.05
C LEU A 63 -0.06 5.43 16.49
N VAL A 64 -0.23 4.12 16.65
CA VAL A 64 -0.23 3.46 17.97
C VAL A 64 1.10 3.68 18.70
N LEU A 65 2.23 3.47 18.01
CA LEU A 65 3.56 3.70 18.58
C LEU A 65 3.76 5.15 19.03
N LEU A 66 3.25 6.12 18.25
CA LEU A 66 3.29 7.53 18.63
C LEU A 66 2.45 7.81 19.87
N LEU A 67 1.24 7.26 19.96
CA LEU A 67 0.37 7.42 21.13
C LEU A 67 1.03 6.86 22.39
N VAL A 68 1.61 5.66 22.31
CA VAL A 68 2.35 5.05 23.43
C VAL A 68 3.53 5.91 23.85
N ALA A 69 4.32 6.41 22.88
CA ALA A 69 5.45 7.29 23.18
C ALA A 69 5.01 8.61 23.81
N ALA A 70 3.93 9.23 23.32
CA ALA A 70 3.40 10.48 23.85
C ALA A 70 2.88 10.32 25.28
N LEU A 71 2.14 9.25 25.56
CA LEU A 71 1.65 8.94 26.90
C LEU A 71 2.80 8.69 27.89
N LYS A 72 3.83 7.95 27.47
CA LYS A 72 5.03 7.71 28.30
C LYS A 72 5.82 8.99 28.57
N ASN A 73 5.92 9.90 27.61
CA ASN A 73 6.62 11.18 27.79
C ASN A 73 5.86 12.12 28.74
N ASN A 74 4.53 12.09 28.72
CA ASN A 74 3.73 12.89 29.65
C ASN A 74 3.76 12.38 31.10
N THR A 75 4.02 11.08 31.32
CA THR A 75 4.13 10.52 32.68
C THR A 75 5.51 10.65 33.30
N SER A 76 6.56 10.96 32.53
CA SER A 76 7.92 11.19 33.05
C SER A 76 8.19 12.61 33.56
N VAL A 77 7.16 13.47 33.65
CA VAL A 77 7.25 14.85 34.18
C VAL A 77 6.55 14.96 35.55
N GLY A 78 6.26 13.83 36.21
CA GLY A 78 5.74 13.76 37.58
C GLY A 78 6.82 13.37 38.58
#